data_AF-A0A937KDT0-F1
#
_entry.id   AF-A0A937KDT0-F1
#
_cell.length_a   1.000
_cell.length_b   1.000
_cell.length_c   1.000
_cell.angle_alpha   90.00
_cell.angle_beta   90.00
_cell.angle_gamma   90.00
#
_symmetry.space_group_name_H-M   'P 1'
#
loop_
_entity.id
_entity.type
_entity.pdbx_description
1 polymer ?
#
loop_
_entity_poly.entity_id
_entity_poly.type
_entity_poly.pdbx_seq_one_letter_code
_entity_poly.pdbx_strand_id
1 'polypeptide(L)'
;MMKDNTTSWEESQNQYRLLLEGMNELIKNTTRLAETYKSTNMDFANLIYENGLDELMHKANLIKVYEHNFELMYYSMKRHVEQLKQLMDAQKLTMIKDTVNYPLN
;
A
#
# COMPACT_ATOMS: atom_id res chain seq x y z
N MET A 1 -11.26 -2.49 -43.48
CA MET A 1 -10.30 -3.30 -42.72
C MET A 1 -10.44 -2.93 -41.25
N MET A 2 -11.23 -3.68 -40.50
CA MET A 2 -11.13 -3.64 -39.04
C MET A 2 -9.84 -4.39 -38.71
N LYS A 3 -8.89 -3.72 -38.03
CA LYS A 3 -7.75 -4.42 -37.44
C LYS A 3 -8.31 -5.25 -36.30
N ASP A 4 -8.24 -6.57 -36.43
CA ASP A 4 -8.42 -7.47 -35.30
C ASP A 4 -7.29 -7.16 -34.30
N ASN A 5 -7.58 -6.29 -33.33
CA ASN A 5 -6.71 -6.01 -32.18
C ASN A 5 -6.83 -7.15 -31.16
N THR A 6 -6.68 -8.39 -31.61
CA THR A 6 -6.67 -9.56 -30.72
C THR A 6 -5.29 -9.59 -30.07
N THR A 7 -5.20 -9.08 -28.85
CA THR A 7 -4.00 -9.24 -28.01
C THR A 7 -3.64 -10.72 -27.96
N SER A 8 -2.38 -11.07 -28.24
CA SER A 8 -1.96 -12.46 -28.19
C SER A 8 -2.01 -12.99 -26.75
N TRP A 9 -2.12 -14.31 -26.57
CA TRP A 9 -2.02 -14.94 -25.24
C TRP A 9 -0.73 -14.50 -24.52
N GLU A 10 0.40 -14.46 -25.24
CA GLU A 10 1.70 -14.06 -24.70
C GLU A 10 1.72 -12.58 -24.25
N GLU A 11 1.13 -11.69 -25.05
CA GLU A 11 1.00 -10.28 -24.71
C GLU A 11 0.12 -10.10 -23.48
N SER A 12 -1.02 -10.80 -23.41
CA SER A 12 -1.94 -10.77 -22.27
C SER A 12 -1.23 -11.23 -20.99
N GLN A 13 -0.57 -12.40 -21.03
CA GLN A 13 0.23 -12.92 -19.91
C GLN A 13 1.31 -11.95 -19.46
N ASN A 14 2.02 -11.30 -20.39
CA ASN A 14 3.05 -10.34 -20.05
C ASN A 14 2.47 -9.07 -19.39
N GLN A 15 1.30 -8.58 -19.83
CA GLN A 15 0.63 -7.46 -19.18
C GLN A 15 0.20 -7.81 -17.75
N TYR A 16 -0.39 -8.99 -17.53
CA TYR A 16 -0.73 -9.44 -16.17
C TYR A 16 0.51 -9.60 -15.29
N ARG A 17 1.61 -10.15 -15.82
CA ARG A 17 2.88 -10.27 -15.09
C ARG A 17 3.38 -8.90 -14.63
N LEU A 18 3.48 -7.94 -15.55
CA LEU A 18 3.94 -6.58 -15.25
C LEU A 18 3.04 -5.88 -14.23
N LEU A 19 1.71 -6.06 -14.35
CA LEU A 19 0.76 -5.51 -13.40
C LEU A 19 0.94 -6.12 -12.00
N LEU A 20 1.05 -7.45 -11.89
CA LEU A 20 1.25 -8.12 -10.62
C LEU A 20 2.61 -7.76 -9.98
N GLU A 21 3.66 -7.59 -10.78
CA GLU A 21 4.96 -7.10 -10.33
C GLU A 21 4.85 -5.68 -9.75
N GLY A 22 4.23 -4.74 -10.50
CA GLY A 22 4.03 -3.37 -10.04
C GLY A 22 3.17 -3.30 -8.77
N MET A 23 2.15 -4.14 -8.64
CA MET A 23 1.34 -4.24 -7.42
C MET A 23 2.15 -4.77 -6.24
N ASN A 24 3.00 -5.78 -6.43
CA ASN A 24 3.88 -6.28 -5.39
C ASN A 24 4.87 -5.21 -4.92
N GLU A 25 5.45 -4.45 -5.85
CA GLU A 25 6.32 -3.31 -5.51
C GLU A 25 5.57 -2.25 -4.70
N LEU A 26 4.34 -1.91 -5.11
CA LEU A 26 3.52 -0.93 -4.40
C LEU A 26 3.18 -1.41 -2.98
N ILE A 27 2.77 -2.66 -2.82
CA ILE A 27 2.51 -3.27 -1.49
C ILE A 27 3.77 -3.20 -0.62
N LYS A 28 4.93 -3.60 -1.17
CA LYS A 28 6.22 -3.58 -0.46
C LYS A 28 6.58 -2.16 -0.02
N ASN A 29 6.47 -1.20 -0.92
CA ASN A 29 6.85 0.20 -0.66
C ASN A 29 5.90 0.86 0.35
N THR A 30 4.59 0.66 0.23
CA THR A 30 3.62 1.19 1.20
C THR A 30 3.76 0.54 2.58
N THR A 31 4.07 -0.78 2.63
CA THR A 31 4.37 -1.47 3.89
C THR A 31 5.59 -0.86 4.55
N ARG A 32 6.68 -0.67 3.79
CA ARG A 32 7.91 -0.04 4.29
C ARG A 32 7.64 1.37 4.78
N LEU A 33 6.87 2.17 4.05
CA LEU A 33 6.50 3.52 4.44
C LEU A 33 5.77 3.55 5.79
N ALA A 34 4.81 2.65 6.01
CA ALA A 34 4.08 2.55 7.27
C ALA A 34 5.01 2.20 8.46
N GLU A 35 5.95 1.28 8.25
CA GLU A 35 6.92 0.90 9.30
C GLU A 35 7.95 1.99 9.57
N THR A 36 8.44 2.68 8.52
CA THR A 36 9.33 3.85 8.69
C THR A 36 8.61 4.97 9.43
N TYR A 37 7.35 5.28 9.06
CA TYR A 37 6.54 6.27 9.76
C TYR A 37 6.37 5.94 11.25
N LYS A 38 6.07 4.67 11.57
CA LYS A 38 6.00 4.19 12.96
C LYS A 38 7.33 4.38 13.68
N SER A 39 8.45 3.97 13.08
CA SER A 39 9.77 4.10 13.70
C SER A 39 10.11 5.56 13.99
N THR A 40 9.97 6.44 13.00
CA THR A 40 10.22 7.88 13.17
C THR A 40 9.29 8.49 14.22
N ASN A 41 8.03 8.04 14.29
CA ASN A 41 7.12 8.50 15.32
C ASN A 41 7.55 8.04 16.73
N MET A 42 8.07 6.82 16.88
CA MET A 42 8.59 6.34 18.16
C MET A 42 9.82 7.14 18.60
N ASP A 43 10.73 7.47 17.68
CA ASP A 43 11.87 8.33 17.97
C ASP A 43 11.42 9.72 18.46
N PHE A 44 10.39 10.28 17.81
CA PHE A 44 9.80 11.55 18.23
C PHE A 44 9.02 11.45 19.55
N ALA A 45 8.31 10.35 19.79
CA ALA A 45 7.64 10.08 21.06
C ALA A 45 8.64 10.03 22.21
N ASN A 46 9.81 9.41 22.02
CA ASN A 46 10.87 9.42 23.03
C ASN A 46 11.36 10.85 23.33
N LEU A 47 11.44 11.72 22.32
CA LEU A 47 11.74 13.14 22.55
C LEU A 47 10.65 13.82 23.37
N ILE A 48 9.37 13.51 23.11
CA ILE A 48 8.24 14.06 23.86
C ILE A 48 8.27 13.61 25.32
N TYR A 49 8.20 12.30 25.54
CA TYR A 49 7.91 11.72 26.85
C TYR A 49 9.14 11.57 27.75
N GLU A 50 10.33 11.36 27.18
CA GLU A 50 11.56 11.13 27.97
C GLU A 50 12.46 12.37 28.08
N ASN A 51 12.35 13.31 27.14
CA ASN A 51 13.24 14.50 27.09
C ASN A 51 12.54 15.82 27.46
N GLY A 52 11.45 15.75 28.23
CA GLY A 52 10.84 16.92 28.89
C GLY A 52 10.01 17.83 27.98
N LEU A 53 9.71 17.41 26.75
CA LEU A 53 8.80 18.12 25.84
C LEU A 53 7.32 17.89 26.21
N ASP A 54 7.02 16.84 26.98
CA ASP A 54 5.67 16.48 27.43
C ASP A 54 4.95 17.63 28.14
N GLU A 55 5.59 18.29 29.10
CA GLU A 55 4.99 19.44 29.80
C GLU A 55 4.64 20.60 28.86
N LEU A 56 5.49 20.88 27.87
CA LEU A 56 5.27 21.94 26.89
C LEU A 56 4.12 21.57 25.94
N MET A 57 4.09 20.31 25.50
CA MET A 57 3.02 19.76 24.65
C MET A 57 1.67 19.76 25.37
N HIS A 58 1.66 19.44 26.67
CA HIS A 58 0.47 19.53 27.52
C HIS A 58 0.00 20.97 27.70
N LYS A 59 0.90 21.91 28.01
CA LYS A 59 0.58 23.35 28.13
C LYS A 59 0.01 23.93 26.83
N ALA A 60 0.52 23.47 25.69
CA ALA A 60 0.04 23.88 24.37
C ALA A 60 -1.21 23.12 23.90
N ASN A 61 -1.70 22.13 24.66
CA ASN A 61 -2.80 21.23 24.28
C ASN A 61 -2.55 20.50 22.94
N LEU A 62 -1.30 20.16 22.65
CA LEU A 62 -0.87 19.52 21.40
C LEU A 62 -0.71 18.00 21.52
N ILE A 63 -0.59 17.45 22.74
CA ILE A 63 -0.31 16.02 22.95
C ILE A 63 -1.35 15.10 22.31
N LYS A 64 -2.64 15.38 22.54
CA LYS A 64 -3.74 14.61 21.97
C LYS A 64 -3.84 14.76 20.46
N VAL A 65 -3.50 15.94 19.94
CA VAL A 65 -3.50 16.21 18.49
C VAL A 65 -2.40 15.40 17.83
N TYR A 66 -1.22 15.37 18.44
CA TYR A 66 -0.10 14.54 17.99
C TYR A 66 -0.46 13.06 17.96
N GLU A 67 -0.94 12.50 19.08
CA GLU A 67 -1.29 11.08 19.19
C GLU A 67 -2.37 10.68 18.17
N HIS A 68 -3.41 11.52 18.05
CA HIS A 68 -4.50 11.29 17.11
C HIS A 68 -4.03 11.33 15.65
N ASN A 69 -3.18 12.30 15.29
CA ASN A 69 -2.64 12.40 13.93
C ASN A 69 -1.77 11.18 13.58
N PHE A 70 -0.98 10.70 14.53
CA PHE A 70 -0.21 9.47 14.35
C PHE A 70 -1.11 8.27 14.10
N GLU A 71 -2.13 8.08 14.94
CA GLU A 71 -3.09 6.99 14.83
C GLU A 71 -3.78 6.99 13.46
N LEU A 72 -4.33 8.15 13.06
CA LEU A 72 -5.01 8.31 11.77
C LEU A 72 -4.10 7.95 10.59
N MET A 73 -2.88 8.48 10.59
CA MET A 73 -1.96 8.31 9.47
C MET A 73 -1.46 6.86 9.40
N TYR A 74 -1.06 6.27 10.53
CA TYR A 74 -0.58 4.90 10.58
C TYR A 74 -1.64 3.90 10.14
N TYR A 75 -2.87 4.01 10.65
CA TYR A 75 -3.95 3.10 10.26
C TYR A 75 -4.44 3.33 8.83
N SER A 76 -4.40 4.57 8.32
CA SER A 76 -4.67 4.85 6.91
C SER A 76 -3.69 4.10 6.00
N MET A 77 -2.39 4.15 6.30
CA MET A 77 -1.38 3.43 5.53
C MET A 77 -1.56 1.91 5.62
N LYS A 78 -1.84 1.36 6.81
CA LYS A 78 -2.15 -0.07 6.97
C LYS A 78 -3.38 -0.48 6.14
N ARG A 79 -4.43 0.34 6.14
CA ARG A 79 -5.63 0.09 5.33
C ARG A 79 -5.31 0.07 3.84
N HIS A 80 -4.48 0.98 3.35
CA HIS A 80 -4.05 1.00 1.95
C HIS A 80 -3.27 -0.26 1.55
N VAL A 81 -2.40 -0.78 2.42
CA VAL A 81 -1.72 -2.06 2.18
C VAL A 81 -2.74 -3.19 2.00
N GLU A 82 -3.74 -3.29 2.88
CA GLU A 82 -4.76 -4.34 2.77
C GLU A 82 -5.63 -4.19 1.51
N GLN A 83 -5.98 -2.97 1.14
CA GLN A 83 -6.68 -2.70 -0.12
C GLN A 83 -5.86 -3.13 -1.35
N LEU A 84 -4.55 -2.87 -1.35
CA LEU A 84 -3.66 -3.29 -2.44
C LEU A 84 -3.55 -4.81 -2.54
N LYS A 85 -3.50 -5.52 -1.41
CA LYS A 85 -3.53 -7.00 -1.38
C LYS A 85 -4.84 -7.55 -1.95
N GLN A 86 -5.98 -6.97 -1.56
CA GLN A 86 -7.28 -7.36 -2.08
C GLN A 86 -7.39 -7.12 -3.59
N LEU A 87 -6.90 -5.97 -4.08
CA LEU A 87 -6.85 -5.69 -5.51
C LEU A 87 -5.95 -6.69 -6.26
N MET A 88 -4.82 -7.09 -5.66
CA MET A 88 -3.92 -8.08 -6.26
C MET A 88 -4.62 -9.43 -6.44
N ASP A 89 -5.36 -9.87 -5.42
CA ASP A 89 -6.11 -11.13 -5.48
C ASP A 89 -7.27 -11.05 -6.49
N ALA A 90 -7.95 -9.91 -6.58
CA ALA A 90 -8.94 -9.65 -7.62
C ALA A 90 -8.32 -9.73 -9.03
N GLN A 91 -7.13 -9.16 -9.22
CA GLN A 91 -6.46 -9.18 -10.53
C GLN A 91 -5.99 -10.58 -10.93
N LYS A 92 -5.51 -11.38 -9.98
CA LYS A 92 -5.20 -12.80 -10.22
C LYS A 92 -6.43 -13.58 -10.68
N LEU A 93 -7.59 -13.31 -10.08
CA LEU A 93 -8.85 -13.93 -10.49
C LEU A 93 -9.26 -13.50 -11.90
N THR A 94 -9.09 -12.22 -12.24
CA THR A 94 -9.35 -11.70 -13.59
C THR A 94 -8.46 -12.39 -14.62
N MET A 95 -7.16 -12.55 -14.33
CA MET A 95 -6.21 -13.26 -15.19
C MET A 95 -6.67 -14.69 -15.49
N ILE A 96 -7.18 -15.42 -14.50
CA ILE A 96 -7.69 -16.81 -14.65
C ILE A 96 -8.95 -16.84 -15.52
N LYS A 97 -9.82 -15.82 -15.41
CA LYS A 97 -11.09 -15.74 -16.13
C LYS A 97 -10.96 -15.15 -17.54
N ASP A 98 -9.80 -14.60 -17.88
CA ASP A 98 -9.57 -13.97 -19.17
C ASP A 98 -9.65 -15.02 -20.28
N THR A 99 -10.58 -14.82 -21.21
CA THR A 99 -10.84 -15.73 -22.32
C THR A 99 -9.65 -15.88 -23.26
N VAL A 100 -8.77 -14.87 -23.31
CA VAL A 100 -7.53 -14.88 -24.09
C VAL A 100 -6.45 -15.73 -23.41
N ASN A 101 -6.60 -16.07 -22.13
CA ASN A 101 -5.64 -16.86 -21.34
C ASN A 101 -5.93 -18.37 -21.30
N TYR A 102 -6.98 -18.87 -21.97
CA TYR A 102 -7.17 -20.30 -22.13
C TYR A 102 -6.10 -20.87 -23.07
N PRO A 103 -5.37 -21.94 -22.68
CA PRO A 103 -4.48 -22.61 -23.61
C PRO A 103 -5.30 -23.16 -24.78
N LEU A 104 -4.89 -22.82 -26.00
CA LEU A 104 -5.42 -23.42 -27.22
C LEU A 104 -4.93 -24.88 -27.23
N ASN A 105 -5.81 -25.80 -26.87
CA ASN A 105 -5.59 -27.24 -27.01
C ASN A 105 -5.60 -27.62 -28.50
#